data_AF-A0A7J2YN41-F1
#
_entry.id   AF-A0A7J2YN41-F1
#
_cell.length_a   1.000
_cell.length_b   1.000
_cell.length_c   1.000
_cell.angle_alpha   90.00
_cell.angle_beta   90.00
_cell.angle_gamma   90.00
#
_symmetry.space_group_name_H-M   'P 1'
#
loop_
_entity.id
_entity.type
_entity.pdbx_description
1 polymer ?
#
loop_
_entity_poly.entity_id
_entity_poly.type
_entity_poly.pdbx_seq_one_letter_code
_entity_poly.pdbx_strand_id
1 'polypeptide(L)'
;MGKNVTIYLPEDVAEKMESFPEVNWSEVCRRAVLEYIQIRSQVDLGPIIERLKKERNVDFKEGQITMYKEIIPKLSWKDFELWHTRVDKNLIEQQHGPFGEEPIGPLAAERAATDGMRRWIRHFAKENKIQVQEDLSDAFCEGAIDAFMDVYNRTKRK
;
A
#
# COMPACT_ATOMS: atom_id res chain seq x y z
N MET A 1 27.36 -15.13 10.13
CA MET A 1 27.84 -15.88 8.95
C MET A 1 27.02 -15.46 7.75
N GLY A 2 27.66 -15.05 6.64
CA GLY A 2 26.95 -14.66 5.42
C GLY A 2 26.77 -15.84 4.45
N LYS A 3 25.72 -15.82 3.63
CA LYS A 3 25.52 -16.73 2.49
C LYS A 3 25.56 -15.92 1.20
N ASN A 4 26.25 -16.44 0.20
CA ASN A 4 26.28 -15.84 -1.14
C ASN A 4 25.08 -16.31 -1.95
N VAL A 5 24.44 -15.40 -2.66
CA VAL A 5 23.30 -15.65 -3.54
C VAL A 5 23.57 -14.97 -4.87
N THR A 6 23.39 -15.69 -5.97
CA THR A 6 23.47 -15.13 -7.32
C THR A 6 22.07 -14.70 -7.75
N ILE A 7 21.94 -13.47 -8.23
CA ILE A 7 20.69 -12.89 -8.72
C ILE A 7 20.81 -12.53 -10.19
N TYR A 8 19.76 -12.80 -10.95
CA TYR A 8 19.67 -12.38 -12.34
C TYR A 8 19.11 -10.96 -12.42
N LEU A 9 19.73 -10.12 -13.24
CA LEU A 9 19.26 -8.77 -13.55
C LEU A 9 19.00 -8.67 -15.05
N PRO A 10 18.00 -7.89 -15.48
CA PRO A 10 17.84 -7.52 -16.88
C PRO A 10 19.13 -6.89 -17.43
N GLU A 11 19.42 -7.17 -18.69
CA GLU A 11 20.67 -6.75 -19.35
C GLU A 11 20.85 -5.23 -19.35
N ASP A 12 19.78 -4.48 -19.60
CA ASP A 12 19.80 -3.00 -19.59
C ASP A 12 20.11 -2.41 -18.20
N VAL A 13 19.81 -3.15 -17.13
CA VAL A 13 20.14 -2.75 -15.75
C VAL A 13 21.60 -3.07 -15.46
N ALA A 14 22.09 -4.24 -15.89
CA ALA A 14 23.49 -4.62 -15.72
C ALA A 14 24.43 -3.65 -16.45
N GLU A 15 24.12 -3.29 -17.69
CA GLU A 15 24.88 -2.30 -18.46
C GLU A 15 24.91 -0.92 -17.76
N LYS A 16 23.78 -0.49 -17.20
CA LYS A 16 23.73 0.75 -16.39
C LYS A 16 24.52 0.63 -15.10
N MET A 17 24.68 -0.56 -14.53
CA MET A 17 25.50 -0.73 -13.33
C MET A 17 26.99 -0.63 -13.66
N GLU A 18 27.40 -1.15 -14.81
CA GLU A 18 28.78 -1.08 -15.29
C GLU A 18 29.24 0.37 -15.56
N SER A 19 28.32 1.28 -15.90
CA SER A 19 28.64 2.69 -16.10
C SER A 19 28.95 3.47 -14.82
N PHE A 20 28.73 2.88 -13.63
CA PHE A 20 29.08 3.46 -12.33
C PHE A 20 30.06 2.54 -11.55
N PRO A 21 31.33 2.43 -11.98
CA PRO A 21 32.32 1.54 -11.38
C PRO A 21 32.70 1.92 -9.93
N GLU A 22 32.44 3.15 -9.52
CA GLU A 22 32.66 3.64 -8.16
C GLU A 22 31.64 3.08 -7.15
N VAL A 23 30.54 2.49 -7.62
CA VAL A 23 29.45 2.01 -6.77
C VAL A 23 29.72 0.58 -6.30
N ASN A 24 29.68 0.37 -4.98
CA ASN A 24 29.72 -0.97 -4.40
C ASN A 24 28.33 -1.65 -4.50
N TRP A 25 28.07 -2.27 -5.64
CA TRP A 25 26.80 -2.92 -5.93
C TRP A 25 26.44 -4.05 -4.95
N SER A 26 27.43 -4.73 -4.37
CA SER A 26 27.16 -5.76 -3.36
C SER A 26 26.54 -5.17 -2.08
N GLU A 27 26.99 -3.99 -1.66
CA GLU A 27 26.42 -3.30 -0.50
C GLU A 27 25.04 -2.72 -0.81
N VAL A 28 24.84 -2.16 -2.01
CA VAL A 28 23.53 -1.68 -2.47
C VAL A 28 22.51 -2.82 -2.48
N CYS A 29 22.84 -3.96 -3.09
CA CYS A 29 21.96 -5.14 -3.12
C CYS A 29 21.68 -5.67 -1.71
N ARG A 30 22.70 -5.74 -0.85
CA ARG A 30 22.53 -6.18 0.54
C ARG A 30 21.54 -5.28 1.28
N ARG A 31 21.71 -3.96 1.19
CA ARG A 31 20.80 -3.00 1.82
C ARG A 31 19.39 -3.11 1.28
N ALA A 32 19.21 -3.17 -0.04
CA ALA A 32 17.89 -3.31 -0.65
C ALA A 32 17.18 -4.60 -0.18
N VAL A 33 17.88 -5.72 -0.11
CA VAL A 33 17.34 -6.99 0.39
C VAL A 33 16.98 -6.90 1.87
N LEU A 34 17.85 -6.32 2.71
CA LEU A 34 17.59 -6.16 4.14
C LEU A 34 16.42 -5.20 4.40
N GLU A 35 16.36 -4.07 3.69
CA GLU A 35 15.26 -3.11 3.76
C GLU A 35 13.95 -3.77 3.32
N TYR A 36 13.96 -4.54 2.22
CA TYR A 36 12.78 -5.29 1.77
C TYR A 36 12.32 -6.33 2.80
N ILE A 37 13.25 -7.11 3.36
CA ILE A 37 12.93 -8.07 4.43
C ILE A 37 12.41 -7.34 5.66
N GLN A 38 13.00 -6.20 6.04
CA GLN A 38 12.58 -5.43 7.20
C GLN A 38 11.18 -4.85 7.02
N ILE A 39 10.86 -4.33 5.84
CA ILE A 39 9.50 -3.91 5.46
C ILE A 39 8.53 -5.09 5.60
N ARG A 40 8.91 -6.28 5.15
CA ARG A 40 8.07 -7.49 5.21
C ARG A 40 7.94 -8.09 6.61
N SER A 41 8.97 -7.96 7.44
CA SER A 41 9.04 -8.59 8.77
C SER A 41 8.55 -7.70 9.90
N GLN A 42 8.51 -6.37 9.72
CA GLN A 42 7.87 -5.44 10.65
C GLN A 42 6.33 -5.43 10.57
N VAL A 43 5.77 -6.22 9.66
CA VAL A 43 4.33 -6.34 9.42
C VAL A 43 3.89 -7.74 9.86
N ASP A 44 4.12 -8.09 11.13
CA ASP A 44 3.42 -9.23 11.74
C ASP A 44 1.98 -8.81 12.01
N LEU A 45 1.14 -9.03 11.00
CA LEU A 45 -0.26 -8.66 10.99
C LEU A 45 -1.11 -9.64 11.78
N GLY A 46 -0.56 -10.79 12.20
CA GLY A 46 -1.31 -11.83 12.92
C GLY A 46 -2.00 -11.30 14.18
N PRO A 47 -1.28 -10.65 15.11
CA PRO A 47 -1.88 -10.07 16.31
C PRO A 47 -2.90 -8.96 16.02
N ILE A 48 -2.67 -8.15 14.97
CA ILE A 48 -3.59 -7.10 14.55
C ILE A 48 -4.88 -7.72 14.02
N ILE A 49 -4.78 -8.72 13.14
CA ILE A 49 -5.91 -9.47 12.58
C ILE A 49 -6.73 -10.15 13.69
N GLU A 50 -6.08 -10.78 14.67
CA GLU A 50 -6.77 -11.45 15.79
C GLU A 50 -7.50 -10.46 16.72
N ARG A 51 -6.93 -9.27 16.96
CA ARG A 51 -7.62 -8.19 17.68
C ARG A 51 -8.81 -7.68 16.87
N LEU A 52 -8.63 -7.52 15.56
CA LEU A 52 -9.67 -7.04 14.67
C LEU A 52 -10.85 -8.00 14.55
N LYS A 53 -10.71 -9.32 14.70
CA LYS A 53 -11.87 -10.24 14.68
C LYS A 53 -12.85 -10.07 15.86
N LYS A 54 -12.49 -9.36 16.94
CA LYS A 54 -13.24 -9.34 18.22
C LYS A 54 -14.21 -8.17 18.44
N GLU A 55 -14.40 -7.22 17.52
CA GLU A 55 -15.30 -6.06 17.77
C GLU A 55 -16.35 -5.86 16.66
N ARG A 56 -17.39 -5.07 16.97
CA ARG A 56 -18.72 -5.11 16.37
C ARG A 56 -18.92 -4.23 15.12
N ASN A 57 -17.98 -4.25 14.18
CA ASN A 57 -18.16 -3.67 12.83
C ASN A 57 -17.52 -4.59 11.77
N VAL A 58 -18.28 -5.62 11.37
CA VAL A 58 -17.80 -6.78 10.60
C VAL A 58 -17.19 -6.32 9.26
N ASP A 59 -17.91 -5.49 8.50
CA ASP A 59 -17.47 -4.99 7.20
C ASP A 59 -16.18 -4.17 7.30
N PHE A 60 -16.10 -3.25 8.27
CA PHE A 60 -14.89 -2.44 8.49
C PHE A 60 -13.67 -3.31 8.77
N LYS A 61 -13.83 -4.31 9.63
CA LYS A 61 -12.76 -5.26 9.97
C LYS A 61 -12.41 -6.15 8.78
N GLU A 62 -13.39 -6.57 8.00
CA GLU A 62 -13.15 -7.34 6.79
C GLU A 62 -12.34 -6.53 5.78
N GLY A 63 -12.61 -5.21 5.66
CA GLY A 63 -11.82 -4.26 4.90
C GLY A 63 -10.36 -4.21 5.34
N GLN A 64 -10.14 -4.04 6.65
CA GLN A 64 -8.78 -4.06 7.23
C GLN A 64 -8.07 -5.39 6.98
N ILE A 65 -8.73 -6.52 7.27
CA ILE A 65 -8.17 -7.86 7.10
C ILE A 65 -7.81 -8.12 5.64
N THR A 66 -8.69 -7.75 4.70
CA THR A 66 -8.46 -7.93 3.26
C THR A 66 -7.25 -7.13 2.81
N MET A 67 -7.14 -5.87 3.25
CA MET A 67 -5.98 -5.05 2.94
C MET A 67 -4.69 -5.67 3.47
N TYR A 68 -4.66 -6.03 4.74
CA TYR A 68 -3.48 -6.58 5.39
C TYR A 68 -3.04 -7.92 4.83
N LYS A 69 -3.99 -8.83 4.59
CA LYS A 69 -3.69 -10.21 4.21
C LYS A 69 -3.47 -10.38 2.72
N GLU A 70 -4.27 -9.70 1.89
CA GLU A 70 -4.34 -10.02 0.46
C GLU A 70 -3.76 -8.94 -0.44
N ILE A 71 -3.96 -7.66 -0.11
CA ILE A 71 -3.66 -6.53 -1.01
C ILE A 71 -2.28 -5.95 -0.71
N ILE A 72 -2.04 -5.46 0.51
CA ILE A 72 -0.76 -4.87 0.94
C ILE A 72 0.43 -5.78 0.61
N PRO A 73 0.37 -7.11 0.83
CA PRO A 73 1.48 -7.99 0.49
C PRO A 73 1.78 -8.10 -1.00
N LYS A 74 0.89 -7.63 -1.89
CA LYS A 74 1.04 -7.69 -3.33
C LYS A 74 1.24 -6.30 -3.96
N LEU A 75 1.06 -5.22 -3.19
CA LEU A 75 1.30 -3.85 -3.67
C LEU A 75 2.79 -3.56 -3.80
N SER A 76 3.18 -2.90 -4.90
CA SER A 76 4.50 -2.30 -5.04
C SER A 76 4.56 -0.94 -4.33
N TRP A 77 5.77 -0.41 -4.10
CA TRP A 77 5.93 0.93 -3.53
C TRP A 77 5.30 2.02 -4.41
N LYS A 78 5.41 1.88 -5.73
CA LYS A 78 4.78 2.78 -6.70
C LYS A 78 3.25 2.78 -6.55
N ASP A 79 2.67 1.62 -6.30
CA ASP A 79 1.23 1.51 -6.04
C ASP A 79 0.85 2.18 -4.72
N PHE A 80 1.67 2.02 -3.67
CA PHE A 80 1.47 2.71 -2.39
C PHE A 80 1.46 4.24 -2.54
N GLU A 81 2.42 4.83 -3.25
CA GLU A 81 2.41 6.27 -3.49
C GLU A 81 1.19 6.73 -4.29
N LEU A 82 0.83 5.96 -5.33
CA LEU A 82 -0.32 6.27 -6.17
C LEU A 82 -1.63 6.21 -5.39
N TRP A 83 -1.85 5.13 -4.63
CA TRP A 83 -3.05 4.94 -3.83
C TRP A 83 -3.16 6.01 -2.76
N HIS A 84 -2.05 6.36 -2.09
CA HIS A 84 -2.02 7.41 -1.07
C HIS A 84 -2.61 8.74 -1.57
N THR A 85 -2.24 9.19 -2.78
CA THR A 85 -2.79 10.44 -3.35
C THR A 85 -4.30 10.42 -3.60
N ARG A 86 -4.90 9.23 -3.58
CA ARG A 86 -6.32 8.99 -3.90
C ARG A 86 -7.15 8.58 -2.68
N VAL A 87 -6.52 8.28 -1.55
CA VAL A 87 -7.21 7.84 -0.34
C VAL A 87 -6.92 8.67 0.90
N ASP A 88 -5.84 9.48 0.90
CA ASP A 88 -5.58 10.43 1.99
C ASP A 88 -6.56 11.61 1.88
N LYS A 89 -7.51 11.65 2.83
CA LYS A 89 -8.54 12.68 2.92
C LYS A 89 -7.93 14.08 2.97
N ASN A 90 -6.81 14.28 3.67
CA ASN A 90 -6.20 15.61 3.78
C ASN A 90 -5.64 16.09 2.43
N LEU A 91 -5.05 15.17 1.65
CA LEU A 91 -4.57 15.50 0.31
C LEU A 91 -5.72 15.76 -0.66
N ILE A 92 -6.84 15.06 -0.49
CA ILE A 92 -8.03 15.25 -1.33
C ILE A 92 -8.74 16.57 -0.99
N GLU A 93 -8.85 16.94 0.29
CA GLU A 93 -9.39 18.23 0.72
C GLU A 93 -8.58 19.41 0.15
N GLN A 94 -7.26 19.24 0.02
CA GLN A 94 -6.36 20.24 -0.59
C GLN A 94 -6.43 20.29 -2.12
N GLN A 95 -7.09 19.33 -2.78
CA GLN A 95 -7.31 19.37 -4.22
C GLN A 95 -8.48 20.31 -4.54
N HIS A 96 -8.26 21.19 -5.51
CA HIS A 96 -9.32 22.07 -6.02
C HIS A 96 -10.24 21.25 -6.92
N GLY A 97 -11.55 21.41 -6.76
CA GLY A 97 -12.52 20.66 -7.56
C GLY A 97 -12.42 20.99 -9.06
N PRO A 98 -12.95 20.12 -9.95
CA PRO A 98 -12.91 20.34 -11.41
C PRO A 98 -13.70 21.58 -11.89
N PHE A 99 -14.41 22.29 -11.00
CA PHE A 99 -15.29 23.41 -11.35
C PHE A 99 -15.18 24.64 -10.42
N GLY A 100 -14.15 24.77 -9.58
CA GLY A 100 -14.01 25.98 -8.75
C GLY A 100 -12.77 26.04 -7.87
N GLU A 101 -12.38 27.27 -7.53
CA GLU A 101 -11.27 27.64 -6.65
C GLU A 101 -11.49 27.24 -5.17
N GLU A 102 -12.63 26.63 -4.85
CA GLU A 102 -12.95 26.23 -3.48
C GLU A 102 -12.45 24.80 -3.17
N PRO A 103 -11.83 24.59 -2.00
CA PRO A 103 -11.39 23.27 -1.53
C PRO A 103 -12.56 22.28 -1.47
N ILE A 104 -12.27 21.00 -1.72
CA ILE A 104 -13.25 19.93 -1.50
C ILE A 104 -13.56 19.89 0.01
N GLY A 105 -14.84 20.08 0.36
CA GLY A 105 -15.26 20.02 1.76
C GLY A 105 -15.03 18.63 2.39
N PRO A 106 -14.87 18.54 3.73
CA PRO A 106 -14.44 17.29 4.40
C PRO A 106 -15.29 16.06 4.09
N LEU A 107 -16.61 16.22 4.06
CA LEU A 107 -17.54 15.13 3.74
C LEU A 107 -17.41 14.65 2.28
N ALA A 108 -17.10 15.57 1.35
CA ALA A 108 -16.91 15.22 -0.05
C ALA A 108 -15.56 14.54 -0.27
N ALA A 109 -14.52 14.95 0.46
CA ALA A 109 -13.21 14.29 0.43
C ALA A 109 -13.29 12.87 1.02
N GLU A 110 -14.04 12.67 2.10
CA GLU A 110 -14.29 11.36 2.67
C GLU A 110 -14.98 10.42 1.69
N ARG A 111 -16.07 10.86 1.03
CA ARG A 111 -16.73 10.08 -0.01
C ARG A 111 -15.82 9.77 -1.19
N ALA A 112 -15.03 10.76 -1.64
CA ALA A 112 -14.09 10.58 -2.72
C ALA A 112 -13.00 9.55 -2.39
N ALA A 113 -12.49 9.54 -1.16
CA ALA A 113 -11.54 8.54 -0.68
C ALA A 113 -12.15 7.14 -0.68
N THR A 114 -13.37 7.00 -0.14
CA THR A 114 -14.12 5.72 -0.09
C THR A 114 -14.42 5.18 -1.49
N ASP A 115 -14.90 6.03 -2.41
CA ASP A 115 -15.16 5.65 -3.81
C ASP A 115 -13.89 5.38 -4.60
N GLY A 116 -12.80 6.08 -4.27
CA GLY A 116 -11.46 5.80 -4.77
C GLY A 116 -11.05 4.38 -4.36
N MET A 117 -11.00 4.12 -3.06
CA MET A 117 -10.59 2.84 -2.50
C MET A 117 -11.40 1.67 -3.08
N ARG A 118 -12.73 1.81 -3.15
CA ARG A 118 -13.61 0.82 -3.78
C ARG A 118 -13.18 0.45 -5.20
N ARG A 119 -12.89 1.44 -6.04
CA ARG A 119 -12.47 1.23 -7.43
C ARG A 119 -11.10 0.57 -7.50
N TRP A 120 -10.15 1.02 -6.70
CA TRP A 120 -8.78 0.50 -6.68
C TRP A 120 -8.73 -0.95 -6.19
N ILE A 121 -9.44 -1.28 -5.11
CA ILE A 121 -9.55 -2.65 -4.62
C ILE A 121 -10.13 -3.56 -5.70
N ARG A 122 -11.23 -3.18 -6.37
CA ARG A 122 -11.84 -3.99 -7.43
C ARG A 122 -10.89 -4.22 -8.60
N HIS A 123 -10.22 -3.16 -9.07
CA HIS A 123 -9.29 -3.26 -10.18
C HIS A 123 -8.11 -4.17 -9.83
N PHE A 124 -7.46 -3.91 -8.70
CA PHE A 124 -6.31 -4.66 -8.24
C PHE A 124 -6.64 -6.12 -7.92
N ALA A 125 -7.79 -6.37 -7.29
CA ALA A 125 -8.26 -7.73 -7.00
C ALA A 125 -8.52 -8.52 -8.28
N LYS A 126 -9.08 -7.88 -9.32
CA LYS A 126 -9.28 -8.50 -10.63
C LYS A 126 -7.95 -8.85 -11.30
N GLU A 127 -6.98 -7.94 -11.29
CA GLU A 127 -5.65 -8.17 -11.88
C GLU A 127 -4.86 -9.27 -11.15
N ASN A 128 -4.97 -9.32 -9.82
CA ASN A 128 -4.22 -10.23 -8.97
C ASN A 128 -4.99 -11.50 -8.57
N LYS A 129 -6.17 -11.73 -9.17
CA LYS A 129 -7.06 -12.88 -8.90
C LYS A 129 -7.38 -13.06 -7.40
N ILE A 130 -7.57 -11.95 -6.69
CA ILE A 130 -7.96 -11.93 -5.27
C ILE A 130 -9.48 -12.02 -5.20
N GLN A 131 -10.00 -12.95 -4.40
CA GLN A 131 -11.43 -12.96 -4.10
C GLN A 131 -11.74 -11.84 -3.10
N VAL A 132 -12.59 -10.91 -3.53
CA VAL A 132 -13.17 -9.86 -2.70
C VAL A 132 -14.68 -9.90 -2.87
N GLN A 133 -15.42 -9.48 -1.84
CA GLN A 133 -16.87 -9.36 -1.93
C GLN A 133 -17.30 -8.42 -3.07
N GLU A 134 -18.41 -8.75 -3.76
CA GLU A 134 -18.89 -7.95 -4.91
C GLU A 134 -19.32 -6.55 -4.48
N ASP A 135 -20.02 -6.47 -3.35
CA ASP A 135 -20.42 -5.21 -2.74
C ASP A 135 -19.44 -4.80 -1.63
N LEU A 136 -18.58 -3.83 -1.95
CA LEU A 136 -17.65 -3.26 -0.98
C LEU A 136 -18.37 -2.08 -0.31
N SER A 137 -18.99 -2.34 0.84
CA SER A 137 -19.70 -1.32 1.62
C SER A 137 -18.78 -0.13 1.98
N ASP A 138 -19.38 1.02 2.32
CA ASP A 138 -18.61 2.20 2.76
C ASP A 138 -17.76 1.86 3.99
N ALA A 139 -18.34 1.13 4.96
CA ALA A 139 -17.63 0.67 6.15
C ALA A 139 -16.42 -0.21 5.79
N PHE A 140 -16.56 -1.14 4.84
CA PHE A 140 -15.43 -1.95 4.36
C PHE A 140 -14.33 -1.06 3.77
N CYS A 141 -14.69 -0.10 2.93
CA CYS A 141 -13.72 0.77 2.28
C CYS A 141 -13.02 1.69 3.28
N GLU A 142 -13.72 2.20 4.28
CA GLU A 142 -13.14 2.96 5.39
C GLU A 142 -12.12 2.13 6.17
N GLY A 143 -12.44 0.86 6.48
CA GLY A 143 -11.51 -0.06 7.12
C GLY A 143 -10.29 -0.35 6.26
N ALA A 144 -10.48 -0.51 4.95
CA ALA A 144 -9.37 -0.68 4.02
C ALA A 144 -8.47 0.57 3.97
N ILE A 145 -9.04 1.78 3.96
CA ILE A 145 -8.29 3.04 4.02
C ILE A 145 -7.50 3.12 5.31
N ASP A 146 -8.10 2.81 6.45
CA ASP A 146 -7.43 2.83 7.75
C ASP A 146 -6.21 1.89 7.79
N ALA A 147 -6.37 0.64 7.36
CA ALA A 147 -5.27 -0.33 7.27
C ALA A 147 -4.17 0.13 6.31
N PHE A 148 -4.55 0.68 5.16
CA PHE A 148 -3.60 1.22 4.19
C PHE A 148 -2.78 2.37 4.76
N MET A 149 -3.45 3.35 5.39
CA MET A 149 -2.80 4.53 5.95
C MET A 149 -1.94 4.19 7.16
N ASP A 150 -2.31 3.21 7.98
CA ASP A 150 -1.46 2.71 9.07
C ASP A 150 -0.12 2.18 8.53
N VAL A 151 -0.14 1.35 7.48
CA VAL A 151 1.10 0.85 6.87
C VAL A 151 1.90 1.97 6.22
N TYR A 152 1.26 2.84 5.44
CA TYR A 152 1.92 3.96 4.77
C TYR A 152 2.58 4.94 5.76
N ASN A 153 1.93 5.24 6.88
CA ASN A 153 2.49 6.14 7.88
C ASN A 153 3.65 5.51 8.65
N ARG A 154 3.63 4.19 8.86
CA ARG A 154 4.74 3.46 9.47
C ARG A 154 5.98 3.43 8.59
N THR A 155 5.82 3.40 7.27
CA THR A 155 6.96 3.44 6.33
C THR A 155 7.58 4.83 6.24
N LYS A 156 6.81 5.91 6.41
CA LYS A 156 7.32 7.30 6.42
C LYS A 156 7.95 7.77 7.75
N ARG A 157 7.65 7.13 8.88
CA ARG A 157 8.16 7.54 10.21
C ARG A 157 9.61 7.10 10.51
N LYS A 158 10.40 6.78 9.49
CA LYS A 158 11.83 6.43 9.63
C LYS A 158 12.70 7.32 8.78
#